data_AF-A0A9D9VBS8-F1
#
_entry.id   AF-A0A9D9VBS8-F1
#
_cell.length_a   1.000
_cell.length_b   1.000
_cell.length_c   1.000
_cell.angle_alpha   90.00
_cell.angle_beta   90.00
_cell.angle_gamma   90.00
#
_symmetry.space_group_name_H-M   'P 1'
#
loop_
_entity.id
_entity.type
_entity.pdbx_description
1 polymer ?
#
loop_
_entity_poly.entity_id
_entity_poly.type
_entity_poly.pdbx_seq_one_letter_code
_entity_poly.pdbx_strand_id
1 'polypeptide(L)' 'MSQVHLDKPTMQKHHEEAAKHHQEASKHHQEAASFHKNDKHVDGQAAAHKAQGHAAHAKHHASEAAKHGAGIPSAK' A
#
# COMPACT_ATOMS: atom_id res chain seq x y z
N MET A 1 -14.91 31.05 -5.90
CA MET A 1 -14.77 29.61 -6.19
C MET A 1 -13.32 29.24 -5.95
N SER A 2 -13.04 28.44 -4.91
CA SER A 2 -11.67 28.05 -4.59
C SER A 2 -11.15 27.10 -5.67
N GLN A 3 -10.12 27.54 -6.38
CA GLN A 3 -9.49 26.79 -7.46
C GLN A 3 -8.87 25.52 -6.88
N VAL A 4 -9.49 24.38 -7.17
CA VAL A 4 -9.03 23.07 -6.74
C VAL A 4 -7.77 22.72 -7.53
N HIS A 5 -6.59 23.00 -6.96
CA HIS A 5 -5.31 22.62 -7.58
C HIS A 5 -5.12 21.11 -7.42
N LEU A 6 -5.40 20.36 -8.49
CA LEU A 6 -5.04 18.95 -8.59
C LEU A 6 -3.52 18.83 -8.70
N ASP A 7 -2.88 18.38 -7.63
CA ASP A 7 -1.46 18.02 -7.64
C ASP A 7 -1.29 16.62 -8.25
N LYS A 8 -1.50 16.54 -9.57
CA LYS A 8 -1.34 15.33 -10.39
C LYS A 8 -0.01 14.59 -10.17
N PRO A 9 1.17 15.26 -10.09
CA PRO A 9 2.43 14.55 -9.88
C PRO A 9 2.50 13.88 -8.50
N THR A 10 2.02 14.54 -7.44
CA THR A 10 1.96 13.93 -6.09
C THR A 10 0.97 12.76 -6.04
N MET A 11 -0.19 12.89 -6.66
CA MET A 11 -1.18 11.81 -6.79
C MET A 11 -0.56 10.58 -7.49
N GLN A 12 0.13 10.79 -8.62
CA GLN A 12 0.79 9.71 -9.37
C GLN A 12 1.86 9.01 -8.53
N LYS A 13 2.71 9.77 -7.83
CA LYS A 13 3.72 9.21 -6.93
C LYS A 13 3.09 8.34 -5.84
N HIS A 14 1.99 8.78 -5.23
CA HIS A 14 1.28 7.97 -4.24
C HIS A 14 0.66 6.71 -4.82
N HIS A 15 0.13 6.76 -6.05
CA HIS A 15 -0.32 5.54 -6.73
C HIS A 15 0.82 4.56 -7.01
N GLU A 16 1.98 5.03 -7.44
CA GLU A 16 3.16 4.18 -7.67
C GLU A 16 3.64 3.53 -6.37
N GLU A 17 3.74 4.28 -5.28
CA GLU A 17 4.15 3.74 -3.97
C GLU A 17 3.11 2.74 -3.43
N ALA A 18 1.81 3.00 -3.61
CA ALA A 18 0.77 2.05 -3.27
C ALA A 18 0.90 0.74 -4.08
N ALA A 19 1.16 0.84 -5.39
CA ALA A 19 1.36 -0.32 -6.25
C ALA A 19 2.58 -1.16 -5.84
N LYS A 20 3.71 -0.52 -5.52
CA LYS A 20 4.91 -1.20 -5.01
C LYS A 20 4.62 -1.98 -3.73
N HIS A 21 3.95 -1.36 -2.76
CA HIS A 21 3.59 -2.04 -1.52
C HIS A 21 2.57 -3.16 -1.72
N HIS A 22 1.62 -3.01 -2.64
CA HIS A 22 0.73 -4.13 -3.01
C HIS A 22 1.51 -5.30 -3.61
N GLN A 23 2.52 -5.03 -4.44
CA GLN A 23 3.37 -6.07 -5.02
C GLN A 23 4.18 -6.79 -3.94
N GLU A 24 4.77 -6.06 -2.98
CA GLU A 24 5.50 -6.65 -1.86
C GLU A 24 4.58 -7.45 -0.92
N ALA A 25 3.39 -6.93 -0.62
CA ALA A 25 2.39 -7.66 0.16
C ALA A 25 2.00 -8.97 -0.51
N SER A 26 1.77 -8.95 -1.82
CA SER A 26 1.45 -10.15 -2.62
C SER A 26 2.57 -11.20 -2.54
N LYS A 27 3.83 -10.78 -2.69
CA LYS A 27 5.00 -11.65 -2.57
C LYS A 27 5.06 -12.32 -1.19
N HIS A 28 4.91 -11.54 -0.13
CA HIS A 28 4.94 -12.07 1.24
C HIS A 28 3.74 -12.97 1.56
N HIS A 29 2.56 -12.71 0.99
CA HIS A 29 1.43 -13.64 1.09
C HIS A 29 1.71 -14.97 0.38
N GLN A 30 2.36 -14.96 -0.78
CA GLN A 30 2.77 -16.18 -1.48
C GLN A 30 3.83 -16.95 -0.70
N GLU A 31 4.80 -16.26 -0.08
CA GLU A 31 5.79 -16.87 0.80
C GLU A 31 5.12 -17.49 2.03
N ALA A 32 4.19 -16.77 2.68
CA ALA A 32 3.43 -17.28 3.82
C ALA A 32 2.66 -18.55 3.47
N ALA A 33 1.97 -18.55 2.32
CA ALA A 33 1.25 -19.73 1.83
C ALA A 33 2.21 -20.91 1.56
N SER A 34 3.41 -20.64 1.04
CA SER A 34 4.44 -21.66 0.80
C SER A 34 5.01 -22.22 2.09
N PHE A 35 5.24 -21.39 3.11
CA PHE A 35 5.69 -21.84 4.43
C PHE A 35 4.64 -22.68 5.14
N HIS A 36 3.37 -22.29 5.09
CA HIS A 36 2.27 -23.10 5.64
C HIS A 36 2.14 -24.45 4.95
N LYS A 37 2.36 -24.53 3.63
CA LYS A 37 2.36 -25.81 2.89
C LYS A 37 3.50 -26.76 3.31
N ASN A 38 4.56 -26.22 3.90
CA ASN A 38 5.73 -26.99 4.34
C ASN A 38 5.77 -27.15 5.88
N ASP A 39 4.63 -26.98 6.57
CA ASP A 39 4.50 -27.03 8.03
C ASP A 39 5.41 -26.05 8.81
N LYS A 40 5.95 -25.03 8.13
CA LYS A 40 6.77 -23.97 8.72
C LYS A 40 5.89 -22.82 9.20
N HIS A 41 5.03 -23.09 10.17
CA HIS A 41 4.01 -22.15 10.63
C HIS A 41 4.58 -20.83 11.16
N VAL A 42 5.70 -20.86 11.88
CA VAL A 42 6.34 -19.66 12.43
C VAL A 42 6.84 -18.73 11.32
N ASP A 43 7.52 -19.30 10.31
CA ASP A 43 8.00 -18.54 9.15
C ASP A 43 6.84 -18.01 8.31
N GLY A 44 5.77 -18.81 8.16
CA GLY A 44 4.55 -18.41 7.47
C GLY A 44 3.83 -17.26 8.17
N GLN A 45 3.77 -17.28 9.50
CA GLN A 45 3.20 -16.21 10.29
C GLN A 45 4.03 -14.92 10.19
N ALA A 46 5.35 -15.02 10.22
CA ALA A 46 6.24 -13.88 10.03
C ALA A 46 6.08 -13.25 8.63
N ALA A 47 5.98 -14.08 7.57
CA ALA A 47 5.73 -13.62 6.22
C ALA A 47 4.34 -12.97 6.08
N ALA A 48 3.30 -13.56 6.68
CA ALA A 48 1.96 -12.99 6.68
C ALA A 48 1.91 -11.62 7.39
N HIS A 49 2.63 -11.45 8.49
CA HIS A 49 2.73 -10.18 9.19
C HIS A 49 3.42 -9.10 8.34
N LYS A 50 4.50 -9.44 7.63
CA LYS A 50 5.14 -8.53 6.68
C LYS A 50 4.17 -8.12 5.57
N ALA A 51 3.43 -9.07 5.03
CA ALA A 51 2.42 -8.81 4.00
C ALA A 51 1.36 -7.79 4.48
N GLN A 52 0.89 -7.94 5.72
CA GLN A 52 -0.06 -7.00 6.32
C GLN A 52 0.53 -5.59 6.49
N GLY A 53 1.80 -5.47 6.89
CA GLY A 53 2.49 -4.19 6.99
C GLY A 53 2.53 -3.45 5.64
N HIS A 54 2.94 -4.14 4.58
CA HIS A 54 2.93 -3.56 3.23
C HIS A 54 1.51 -3.23 2.76
N ALA A 55 0.51 -4.07 3.04
CA ALA A 55 -0.88 -3.76 2.71
C ALA A 55 -1.40 -2.50 3.43
N ALA A 56 -0.97 -2.26 4.68
CA ALA A 56 -1.31 -1.04 5.41
C ALA A 56 -0.67 0.19 4.77
N HIS A 57 0.61 0.12 4.37
CA HIS A 57 1.28 1.21 3.67
C HIS A 57 0.66 1.49 2.29
N ALA A 58 0.27 0.45 1.57
CA ALA A 58 -0.42 0.60 0.29
C ALA A 58 -1.75 1.35 0.45
N LYS A 59 -2.55 1.01 1.48
CA LYS A 59 -3.78 1.73 1.83
C LYS A 59 -3.52 3.19 2.19
N HIS A 60 -2.47 3.45 2.97
CA HIS A 60 -2.08 4.81 3.32
C HIS A 60 -1.79 5.64 2.07
N HIS A 61 -0.93 5.14 1.16
CA HIS A 61 -0.63 5.85 -0.07
C HIS A 61 -1.82 5.97 -1.02
N ALA A 62 -2.69 4.96 -1.13
CA ALA A 62 -3.92 5.07 -1.90
C ALA A 62 -4.85 6.16 -1.33
N SER A 63 -4.93 6.28 0.00
CA SER A 63 -5.68 7.34 0.68
C SER A 63 -5.08 8.72 0.39
N GLU A 64 -3.76 8.88 0.45
CA GLU A 64 -3.09 10.13 0.09
C GLU A 64 -3.34 10.49 -1.38
N ALA A 65 -3.21 9.53 -2.29
CA ALA A 65 -3.52 9.74 -3.71
C ALA A 65 -4.98 10.22 -3.90
N ALA A 66 -5.93 9.61 -3.19
CA ALA A 66 -7.35 10.00 -3.25
C ALA A 66 -7.58 11.44 -2.76
N LYS A 67 -6.86 11.91 -1.72
CA LYS A 67 -6.94 13.30 -1.25
C LYS A 67 -6.48 14.29 -2.33
N HIS A 68 -5.36 13.99 -2.98
CA HIS A 68 -4.82 14.81 -4.08
C HIS A 68 -5.67 14.75 -5.36
N GLY A 69 -6.33 13.61 -5.64
CA GLY A 69 -7.24 13.42 -6.77
C GLY A 69 -8.61 14.08 -6.59
N ALA A 70 -9.13 14.12 -5.35
CA ALA A 70 -10.36 14.82 -5.01
C ALA A 70 -10.19 16.33 -4.87
N GLY A 71 -8.94 16.83 -4.94
CA GLY A 71 -8.62 18.24 -4.78
C GLY A 71 -8.91 18.77 -3.36
N ILE A 72 -8.96 17.88 -2.37
CA ILE A 72 -9.11 18.29 -0.98
C ILE A 72 -7.78 18.92 -0.58
N PRO A 73 -7.74 20.22 -0.24
CA PRO A 73 -6.49 20.87 0.13
C PRO A 73 -5.91 20.16 1.35
N SER A 74 -4.67 19.69 1.25
CA SER A 74 -3.93 19.17 2.39
C SER A 74 -3.75 20.35 3.35
N ALA A 75 -4.44 20.32 4.49
CA ALA A 75 -4.34 21.36 5.51
C ALA A 75 -2.89 21.35 6.02
N LYS A 76 -2.16 22.42 5.70
CA LYS A 76 -0.79 22.65 6.14
C LYS A 76 -0.78 23.27 7.54
#